data_AF-A0A9E4DA14-F1
#
_entry.id   AF-A0A9E4DA14-F1
#
_cell.length_a   1.000
_cell.length_b   1.000
_cell.length_c   1.000
_cell.angle_alpha   90.00
_cell.angle_beta   90.00
_cell.angle_gamma   90.00
#
_symmetry.space_group_name_H-M   'P 1'
#
loop_
_entity.id
_entity.type
_entity.pdbx_description
1 polymer ?
#
loop_
_entity_poly.entity_id
_entity_poly.type
_entity_poly.pdbx_seq_one_letter_code
_entity_poly.pdbx_strand_id
1 'polypeptide(L)'
;IQLSMRAERSLAEFEALGFGELPVCIAKTQYSFSADPTLLGAPEGHVLPVREARLSAGAGFVVAICGDVMTMPGLPRHPAALDIRLGEDGEIVGLS
;
A
#
# COMPACT_ATOMS: atom_id res chain seq x y z
N ILE A 1 -5.30 12.29 13.20
CA ILE A 1 -5.73 11.64 11.94
C ILE A 1 -6.67 12.60 11.23
N GLN A 2 -6.54 12.73 9.91
CA GLN A 2 -7.44 13.55 9.10
C GLN A 2 -8.11 12.63 8.08
N LEU A 3 -9.44 12.56 8.10
CA LEU A 3 -10.20 11.74 7.16
C LEU A 3 -10.68 12.61 5.99
N SER A 4 -10.65 12.06 4.78
CA SER A 4 -11.33 12.67 3.65
C SER A 4 -12.84 12.37 3.74
N MET A 5 -13.68 13.21 3.12
CA MET A 5 -15.13 12.92 3.03
C MET A 5 -15.43 11.56 2.41
N ARG A 6 -14.59 11.10 1.47
CA ARG A 6 -14.75 9.77 0.86
C ARG A 6 -14.44 8.66 1.87
N ALA A 7 -13.37 8.81 2.65
CA ALA A 7 -13.00 7.85 3.68
C ALA A 7 -14.06 7.78 4.78
N GLU A 8 -14.55 8.93 5.26
CA GLU A 8 -15.63 9.00 6.27
C GLU A 8 -16.89 8.28 5.79
N ARG A 9 -17.33 8.55 4.56
CA ARG A 9 -18.52 7.90 3.99
C ARG A 9 -18.35 6.38 3.88
N SER A 10 -17.20 5.91 3.40
CA SER A 10 -16.95 4.47 3.27
C SER A 10 -16.88 3.78 4.63
N LEU A 11 -16.27 4.41 5.64
CA LEU A 11 -16.20 3.84 6.99
C LEU A 11 -17.59 3.73 7.63
N ALA A 12 -18.42 4.76 7.51
CA ALA A 12 -19.80 4.72 7.98
C ALA A 12 -20.63 3.62 7.31
N GLU A 13 -20.40 3.38 6.01
CA GLU A 13 -21.02 2.27 5.28
C GLU A 13 -20.54 0.90 5.80
N PHE A 14 -19.24 0.74 6.06
CA PHE A 14 -18.70 -0.50 6.61
C PHE A 14 -19.24 -0.79 8.02
N GLU A 15 -19.38 0.23 8.86
CA GLU A 15 -20.03 0.10 10.17
C GLU A 15 -21.49 -0.34 10.05
N ALA A 16 -22.26 0.28 9.16
CA ALA A 16 -23.66 -0.07 8.91
C ALA A 16 -23.84 -1.51 8.39
N LEU A 17 -22.85 -2.03 7.66
CA LEU A 17 -22.82 -3.40 7.16
C LEU A 17 -22.32 -4.43 8.19
N GLY A 18 -21.97 -4.00 9.41
CA GLY A 18 -21.52 -4.89 10.50
C GLY A 18 -20.02 -5.19 10.49
N PHE A 19 -19.22 -4.44 9.73
CA PHE A 19 -17.76 -4.62 9.64
C PHE A 19 -16.97 -3.65 10.55
N GLY A 20 -17.63 -2.97 11.49
CA GLY A 20 -17.02 -1.96 12.35
C GLY A 20 -15.93 -2.47 13.31
N GLU A 21 -15.95 -3.76 13.65
CA GLU A 21 -14.96 -4.37 14.55
C GLU A 21 -13.81 -5.09 13.83
N LEU A 22 -13.76 -5.01 12.49
CA LEU A 22 -12.68 -5.63 11.75
C LEU A 22 -11.33 -4.92 12.02
N PRO A 23 -10.23 -5.68 12.10
CA PRO A 23 -8.88 -5.12 12.12
C PRO A 23 -8.62 -4.11 11.00
N VAL A 24 -7.76 -3.13 11.28
CA VAL A 24 -7.39 -2.07 10.33
C VAL A 24 -5.97 -2.29 9.82
N CYS A 25 -5.82 -2.39 8.50
CA CYS A 25 -4.55 -2.37 7.80
C CYS A 25 -4.29 -0.95 7.26
N ILE A 26 -3.23 -0.30 7.73
CA ILE A 26 -2.88 1.06 7.29
C ILE A 26 -1.89 0.95 6.12
N ALA A 27 -2.34 1.37 4.94
CA ALA A 27 -1.52 1.45 3.74
C ALA A 27 -0.94 2.86 3.59
N LYS A 28 0.34 3.01 3.96
CA LYS A 28 1.11 4.26 3.89
C LYS A 28 2.50 4.00 3.28
N THR A 29 3.26 5.06 3.04
CA THR A 29 4.66 4.96 2.65
C THR A 29 5.47 4.17 3.68
N GLN A 30 6.33 3.27 3.20
CA GLN A 30 7.28 2.51 4.01
C GLN A 30 8.50 3.33 4.46
N TYR A 31 8.73 4.50 3.85
CA TYR A 31 9.95 5.29 4.06
C TYR A 31 9.92 6.22 5.29
N SER A 32 8.75 6.47 5.87
CA SER A 32 8.57 7.39 6.99
C SER A 32 7.54 6.85 7.97
N PHE A 33 7.61 7.21 9.27
CA PHE A 33 6.51 6.98 10.21
C PHE A 33 5.26 7.80 9.86
N SER A 34 5.46 8.96 9.24
CA SER A 34 4.38 9.78 8.71
C SER A 34 3.79 9.20 7.41
N ALA A 35 2.89 9.94 6.76
CA ALA A 35 2.46 9.66 5.39
C ALA A 35 3.34 10.34 4.31
N ASP A 36 4.34 11.13 4.71
CA ASP A 36 5.26 11.82 3.80
C ASP A 36 6.59 11.05 3.71
N PRO A 37 6.99 10.54 2.53
CA PRO A 37 8.23 9.77 2.36
C PRO A 37 9.50 10.59 2.60
N THR A 38 9.44 11.92 2.60
CA THR A 38 10.61 12.79 2.77
C THR A 38 10.97 13.03 4.24
N LEU A 39 10.03 12.77 5.17
CA LEU A 39 10.24 12.94 6.60
C LEU A 39 10.91 11.70 7.21
N LEU A 40 12.24 11.72 7.24
CA LEU A 40 13.06 10.63 7.78
C LEU A 40 13.24 10.71 9.30
N GLY A 41 13.69 9.61 9.91
CA GLY A 41 13.91 9.53 11.35
C GLY A 41 12.60 9.29 12.11
N ALA A 42 12.40 10.01 13.23
CA ALA A 42 11.21 9.91 14.07
C ALA A 42 10.41 11.24 14.02
N PRO A 43 9.64 11.51 12.95
CA PRO A 43 8.85 12.72 12.88
C PRO A 43 7.73 12.71 13.94
N GLU A 44 7.64 13.77 14.74
CA GLU A 44 6.61 13.96 15.76
C GLU A 44 5.53 14.95 15.27
N GLY A 45 4.34 14.91 15.88
CA GLY A 45 3.25 15.86 15.58
C GLY A 45 2.64 15.74 14.17
N HIS A 46 3.00 14.71 13.40
CA HIS A 46 2.48 14.52 12.06
C HIS A 46 1.02 14.05 12.09
N VAL A 47 0.20 14.58 11.18
CA VAL A 47 -1.18 14.13 10.98
C VAL A 47 -1.17 13.05 9.91
N LEU A 48 -1.73 11.89 10.21
CA LEU A 48 -1.95 10.83 9.21
C LEU A 48 -3.21 11.16 8.39
N PRO A 49 -3.09 11.52 7.10
CA PRO A 49 -4.25 11.67 6.22
C PRO A 49 -4.75 10.29 5.80
N VAL A 50 -6.07 10.08 5.79
CA VAL A 50 -6.70 8.89 5.21
C VAL A 50 -7.57 9.36 4.04
N ARG A 51 -7.16 9.02 2.83
CA ARG A 51 -7.82 9.47 1.59
C ARG A 51 -8.96 8.55 1.19
N GLU A 52 -8.84 7.26 1.43
CA GLU A 52 -9.80 6.23 1.06
C GLU A 52 -9.76 5.09 2.07
N ALA A 53 -10.89 4.41 2.27
CA ALA A 53 -10.96 3.16 3.00
C ALA A 53 -11.50 2.07 2.06
N ARG A 54 -10.92 0.86 2.11
CA ARG A 54 -11.38 -0.30 1.34
C ARG A 54 -11.68 -1.47 2.27
N LEU A 55 -12.80 -2.14 2.03
CA LEU A 55 -13.17 -3.34 2.78
C LEU A 55 -12.60 -4.58 2.11
N SER A 56 -11.80 -5.36 2.86
CA SER A 56 -11.35 -6.70 2.45
C SER A 56 -12.14 -7.75 3.23
N ALA A 57 -13.43 -7.88 2.91
CA ALA A 57 -14.37 -8.70 3.68
C ALA A 57 -13.95 -10.18 3.79
N GLY A 58 -13.40 -10.76 2.72
CA GLY A 58 -12.92 -12.15 2.74
C GLY A 58 -11.68 -12.36 3.62
N ALA A 59 -10.80 -11.35 3.69
CA ALA A 59 -9.60 -11.41 4.52
C ALA A 59 -9.84 -10.91 5.96
N GLY A 60 -11.00 -10.30 6.21
CA GLY A 60 -11.41 -9.84 7.53
C GLY A 60 -10.72 -8.57 8.01
N PHE A 61 -10.42 -7.61 7.14
CA PHE A 61 -9.87 -6.31 7.56
C PHE A 61 -10.30 -5.13 6.67
N VAL A 62 -10.20 -3.93 7.21
CA VAL A 62 -10.38 -2.65 6.49
C VAL A 62 -9.01 -2.06 6.18
N VAL A 63 -8.79 -1.66 4.92
CA VAL A 63 -7.56 -1.00 4.47
C VAL A 63 -7.76 0.51 4.47
N ALA A 64 -7.05 1.23 5.33
CA ALA A 64 -6.99 2.69 5.35
C ALA A 64 -5.83 3.18 4.47
N ILE A 65 -6.13 3.89 3.39
CA ILE A 65 -5.15 4.34 2.40
C ILE A 65 -4.75 5.78 2.70
N CYS A 66 -3.49 5.99 3.08
CA CYS A 66 -2.96 7.29 3.49
C CYS A 66 -2.30 8.10 2.37
N GLY A 67 -1.96 7.45 1.26
CA GLY A 67 -1.31 8.08 0.12
C GLY A 67 -1.51 7.26 -1.15
N ASP A 68 -0.74 7.55 -2.19
CA ASP A 68 -0.79 6.74 -3.40
C ASP A 68 -0.02 5.43 -3.16
N VAL A 69 -0.75 4.32 -3.18
CA VAL A 69 -0.19 2.97 -2.99
C VAL A 69 -0.11 2.30 -4.36
N MET A 70 1.10 1.98 -4.80
CA MET A 70 1.34 1.27 -6.05
C MET A 70 0.84 -0.17 -5.94
N THR A 71 -0.23 -0.48 -6.66
CA THR A 71 -0.80 -1.84 -6.74
C THR A 71 -0.35 -2.60 -7.99
N MET A 72 0.23 -1.90 -8.97
CA MET A 72 0.73 -2.47 -10.21
C MET A 72 2.09 -1.81 -10.55
N PRO A 73 3.22 -2.42 -10.17
CA PRO A 73 4.53 -1.90 -10.55
C PRO A 73 4.76 -2.08 -12.07
N GLY A 74 5.36 -1.08 -12.69
CA GLY A 74 5.78 -1.15 -14.10
C GLY A 74 7.17 -1.76 -14.27
N LEU A 75 7.56 -2.02 -15.52
CA LEU A 75 8.92 -2.44 -15.86
C LEU A 75 9.89 -1.23 -15.83
N PRO A 76 11.15 -1.43 -15.39
CA PRO A 76 12.17 -0.39 -15.46
C PRO A 76 12.63 -0.15 -16.92
N ARG A 77 13.41 0.91 -17.13
CA ARG A 77 13.95 1.26 -18.47
C ARG A 77 14.70 0.10 -19.15
N HIS A 78 15.44 -0.67 -18.38
CA HIS A 78 16.10 -1.91 -18.83
C HIS A 78 15.53 -3.08 -18.02
N PRO A 79 14.53 -3.80 -18.54
CA PRO A 79 13.94 -4.95 -17.86
C PRO A 79 14.93 -6.11 -17.78
N ALA A 80 15.01 -6.77 -16.62
CA ALA A 80 15.84 -7.96 -16.44
C ALA A 80 15.56 -9.07 -17.47
N ALA A 81 14.34 -9.11 -18.03
CA ALA A 81 13.95 -10.02 -19.11
C ALA A 81 14.85 -9.95 -20.36
N LEU A 82 15.55 -8.82 -20.60
CA LEU A 82 16.51 -8.70 -21.70
C LEU A 82 17.84 -9.44 -21.44
N ASP A 83 18.17 -9.64 -20.16
CA ASP A 83 19.42 -10.27 -19.73
C ASP A 83 19.23 -11.76 -19.37
N ILE A 84 17.99 -12.18 -19.08
CA ILE A 84 17.63 -13.57 -18.78
C ILE A 84 17.85 -14.46 -20.01
N ARG A 85 18.66 -15.51 -19.85
CA ARG A 85 18.92 -16.51 -20.90
C ARG A 85 19.26 -17.88 -20.34
N LEU A 86 19.22 -18.88 -21.21
CA LEU A 86 19.71 -20.23 -20.95
C LEU A 86 21.11 -20.39 -21.56
N GLY A 87 22.08 -20.81 -20.75
CA GLY A 87 23.44 -21.16 -21.18
C GLY A 87 23.49 -22.52 -21.88
N GLU A 88 24.65 -22.85 -22.45
CA GLU A 88 24.86 -24.07 -23.23
C GLU A 88 24.64 -25.35 -22.42
N ASP A 89 24.97 -25.32 -21.12
CA ASP A 89 24.79 -26.44 -20.19
C ASP A 89 23.39 -26.47 -19.55
N GLY A 90 22.46 -25.63 -20.03
CA GLY A 90 21.12 -25.50 -19.45
C GLY A 90 21.06 -24.64 -18.18
N GLU A 91 22.13 -23.92 -17.85
CA GLU A 91 22.15 -23.00 -16.71
C GLU A 91 21.37 -21.71 -16.99
N ILE A 92 20.62 -21.21 -16.00
CA ILE A 92 19.89 -19.95 -16.12
C ILE A 92 20.80 -18.80 -15.69
N VAL A 93 20.97 -17.81 -16.58
CA VAL A 93 21.78 -16.61 -16.33
C VAL A 93 20.87 -15.39 -16.27
N GLY A 94 21.11 -14.48 -15.31
CA GLY A 94 20.44 -13.17 -15.23
C GLY A 94 19.10 -13.14 -14.48
N LEU A 95 18.72 -14.22 -13.76
CA LEU A 95 17.45 -14.32 -13.02
C LEU A 95 17.52 -13.78 -11.58
N SER A 96 18.72 -13.73 -10.99
CA SER A 96 18.95 -13.35 -9.58
C SER A 96 20.13 -12.40 -9.43
#